data_AF-A0A9Q9K3Q9-F1
#
_entry.id   AF-A0A9Q9K3Q9-F1
#
_cell.length_a   1.000
_cell.length_b   1.000
_cell.length_c   1.000
_cell.angle_alpha   90.00
_cell.angle_beta   90.00
_cell.angle_gamma   90.00
#
_symmetry.space_group_name_H-M   'P 1'
#
loop_
_entity.id
_entity.type
_entity.pdbx_description
1 polymer ?
#
loop_
_entity_poly.entity_id
_entity_poly.type
_entity_poly.pdbx_seq_one_letter_code
_entity_poly.pdbx_strand_id
1 'polypeptide(L)'
;MLTKEFAQKSGLSEKQVRKIVQHLEERGYHLGKTEYRGREATDFKEEDIELFQEIAERVGQTNSYELAFEELEKEKDFLQVIVKEDSQQLPADQQLSNLFNELHNEINQMREERQILGQMVTQVHQQQEALSQLHNKLEEQLKSNSASMEALTEAQKQQTEQLGTTQKHIESQIEGQKALAHTIERNEKKGFLQRLFGG
;
A
#
# COMPACT_ATOMS: atom_id res chain seq x y z
N MET A 1 -19.68 29.29 12.35
CA MET A 1 -18.35 29.97 12.28
C MET A 1 -18.25 30.80 11.00
N LEU A 2 -17.44 31.87 10.95
CA LEU A 2 -17.37 32.77 9.78
C LEU A 2 -16.38 32.28 8.71
N THR A 3 -16.56 32.72 7.45
CA THR A 3 -15.74 32.30 6.29
C THR A 3 -14.23 32.38 6.53
N LYS A 4 -13.75 33.43 7.20
CA LYS A 4 -12.32 33.62 7.48
C LYS A 4 -11.77 32.56 8.44
N GLU A 5 -12.52 32.29 9.50
CA GLU A 5 -12.15 31.28 10.50
C GLU A 5 -12.23 29.88 9.88
N PHE A 6 -13.27 29.63 9.09
CA PHE A 6 -13.45 28.37 8.37
C PHE A 6 -12.31 28.10 7.38
N ALA A 7 -11.93 29.10 6.57
CA ALA A 7 -10.80 29.02 5.65
C ALA A 7 -9.50 28.66 6.38
N GLN A 8 -9.25 29.30 7.53
CA GLN A 8 -8.07 29.00 8.34
C GLN A 8 -8.07 27.57 8.89
N LYS A 9 -9.20 27.08 9.43
CA LYS A 9 -9.29 25.71 9.98
C LYS A 9 -9.23 24.62 8.89
N SER A 10 -9.85 24.87 7.73
CA SER A 10 -9.87 23.94 6.59
C SER A 10 -8.57 23.91 5.78
N GLY A 11 -7.67 24.88 5.97
CA GLY A 11 -6.46 25.02 5.15
C GLY A 11 -6.75 25.51 3.72
N LEU A 12 -7.96 26.01 3.45
CA LEU A 12 -8.38 26.53 2.16
C LEU A 12 -8.26 28.06 2.11
N SER A 13 -8.09 28.62 0.91
CA SER A 13 -8.22 30.07 0.75
C SER A 13 -9.68 30.50 0.88
N GLU A 14 -9.95 31.70 1.41
CA GLU A 14 -11.32 32.24 1.47
C GLU A 14 -11.99 32.31 0.08
N LYS A 15 -11.19 32.43 -0.99
CA LYS A 15 -11.68 32.39 -2.37
C LYS A 15 -12.16 31.00 -2.78
N GLN A 16 -11.41 29.95 -2.42
CA GLN A 16 -11.85 28.56 -2.63
C GLN A 16 -13.13 28.30 -1.85
N VAL A 17 -13.19 28.67 -0.57
CA VAL A 17 -14.40 28.52 0.25
C VAL A 17 -15.60 29.20 -0.40
N ARG A 18 -15.47 30.47 -0.82
CA ARG A 18 -16.57 31.19 -1.51
C ARG A 18 -17.01 30.52 -2.81
N LYS A 19 -16.08 30.01 -3.62
CA LYS A 19 -16.42 29.29 -4.85
C LYS A 19 -17.15 27.99 -4.57
N ILE A 20 -16.71 27.23 -3.57
CA ILE A 20 -17.34 25.98 -3.17
C ILE A 20 -18.78 26.25 -2.69
N VAL A 21 -18.97 27.25 -1.83
CA VAL A 21 -20.31 27.69 -1.39
C VAL A 21 -21.20 28.02 -2.58
N GLN A 22 -20.70 28.80 -3.53
CA GLN A 22 -21.45 29.16 -4.73
C GLN A 22 -21.88 27.92 -5.53
N HIS A 23 -20.97 26.98 -5.79
CA HIS A 23 -21.29 25.77 -6.54
C HIS A 23 -22.27 24.85 -5.80
N LEU A 24 -22.19 24.78 -4.47
CA LEU A 24 -23.16 24.07 -3.64
C LEU A 24 -24.56 24.69 -3.79
N GLU A 25 -24.68 26.01 -3.62
CA GLU A 25 -25.96 26.73 -3.73
C GLU A 25 -26.57 26.64 -5.13
N GLU A 26 -25.76 26.79 -6.19
CA GLU A 26 -26.21 26.66 -7.59
C GLU A 26 -26.78 25.25 -7.89
N ARG A 27 -26.34 24.23 -7.15
CA ARG A 27 -26.78 22.83 -7.27
C ARG A 27 -27.89 22.46 -6.28
N GLY A 28 -28.39 23.43 -5.52
CA GLY A 28 -29.47 23.26 -4.55
C GLY A 28 -29.04 22.71 -3.19
N TYR A 29 -27.74 22.72 -2.89
CA TYR A 29 -27.22 22.38 -1.58
C TYR A 29 -27.10 23.67 -0.74
N HIS A 30 -27.97 23.81 0.26
CA HIS A 30 -28.01 24.99 1.12
C HIS A 30 -27.22 24.78 2.41
N LEU A 31 -26.20 25.63 2.62
CA LEU A 31 -25.53 25.73 3.91
C LEU A 31 -26.34 26.60 4.86
N GLY A 32 -26.23 26.32 6.16
CA GLY A 32 -26.88 27.11 7.21
C GLY A 32 -26.52 28.60 7.08
N LYS A 33 -27.48 29.46 7.43
CA LYS A 33 -27.34 30.92 7.35
C LYS A 33 -27.35 31.53 8.74
N THR A 34 -26.54 32.56 8.95
CA THR A 34 -26.49 33.37 10.16
C THR A 34 -26.39 34.84 9.79
N GLU A 35 -26.73 35.72 10.73
CA GLU A 35 -26.57 37.16 10.54
C GLU A 35 -25.23 37.61 11.09
N TYR A 36 -24.43 38.29 10.25
CA TYR A 36 -23.19 38.92 10.68
C TYR A 36 -23.15 40.38 10.22
N ARG A 37 -23.15 41.29 11.19
CA ARG A 37 -23.12 42.76 10.95
C ARG A 37 -24.25 43.24 10.03
N GLY A 38 -25.47 42.74 10.21
CA GLY A 38 -26.62 43.14 9.39
C GLY A 38 -26.60 42.60 7.96
N ARG A 39 -25.77 41.59 7.68
CA ARG A 39 -25.74 40.88 6.40
C ARG A 39 -25.85 39.38 6.64
N GLU A 40 -26.54 38.72 5.74
CA GLU A 40 -26.60 37.27 5.71
C GLU A 40 -25.20 36.70 5.41
N ALA A 41 -24.78 35.73 6.21
CA ALA A 41 -23.52 35.03 6.09
C ALA A 41 -23.76 33.53 6.24
N THR A 42 -22.91 32.72 5.61
CA THR A 42 -22.93 31.27 5.82
C THR A 42 -22.46 30.95 7.24
N ASP A 43 -23.26 30.18 7.97
CA ASP A 43 -22.90 29.63 9.26
C ASP A 43 -22.21 28.28 9.08
N PHE A 44 -20.90 28.33 8.90
CA PHE A 44 -20.13 27.10 8.75
C PHE A 44 -20.07 26.34 10.08
N LYS A 45 -20.01 25.03 10.02
CA LYS A 45 -19.76 24.16 11.17
C LYS A 45 -18.43 23.44 10.99
N GLU A 46 -17.93 22.82 12.06
CA GLU A 46 -16.70 22.01 11.96
C GLU A 46 -16.92 20.78 11.06
N GLU A 47 -18.13 20.21 11.04
CA GLU A 47 -18.51 19.12 10.14
C GLU A 47 -18.42 19.48 8.64
N ASP A 48 -18.52 20.77 8.29
CA ASP A 48 -18.40 21.21 6.89
C ASP A 48 -16.95 21.20 6.39
N ILE A 49 -15.95 21.13 7.30
CA ILE A 49 -14.53 21.24 6.93
C ILE A 49 -14.10 20.11 6.00
N GLU A 50 -14.45 18.86 6.34
CA GLU A 50 -14.08 17.68 5.56
C GLU A 50 -14.67 17.74 4.15
N LEU A 51 -15.96 18.07 4.04
CA LEU A 51 -16.64 18.25 2.75
C LEU A 51 -15.90 19.27 1.88
N PHE A 52 -15.54 20.42 2.43
CA PHE A 52 -14.85 21.47 1.69
C PHE A 52 -13.43 21.06 1.28
N GLN A 53 -12.71 20.32 2.12
CA GLN A 53 -11.39 19.79 1.79
C GLN A 53 -11.45 18.78 0.66
N GLU A 54 -12.40 17.85 0.69
CA GLU A 54 -12.56 16.84 -0.35
C GLU A 54 -13.02 17.45 -1.68
N ILE A 55 -13.92 18.45 -1.66
CA ILE A 55 -14.24 19.24 -2.86
C ILE A 55 -12.98 19.91 -3.40
N ALA A 56 -12.18 20.54 -2.55
CA ALA A 56 -10.96 21.23 -2.98
C ALA A 56 -9.91 20.27 -3.56
N GLU A 57 -9.77 19.08 -2.98
CA GLU A 57 -8.90 18.03 -3.50
C GLU A 57 -9.38 17.56 -4.89
N ARG A 58 -10.68 17.28 -5.03
CA ARG A 58 -11.26 16.86 -6.31
C ARG A 58 -11.10 17.93 -7.39
N VAL A 59 -11.31 19.20 -7.03
CA VAL A 59 -11.05 20.35 -7.92
C VAL A 59 -9.58 20.40 -8.33
N GLY A 60 -8.65 20.08 -7.43
CA GLY A 60 -7.22 19.97 -7.75
C GLY A 60 -6.92 18.84 -8.74
N GLN A 61 -7.62 17.71 -8.64
CA GLN A 61 -7.45 16.56 -9.53
C GLN A 61 -8.05 16.81 -10.92
N THR A 62 -9.27 17.33 -10.99
CA THR A 62 -10.00 17.56 -12.26
C THR A 62 -9.65 18.90 -12.92
N ASN A 63 -9.01 19.81 -12.19
CA ASN A 63 -8.78 21.21 -12.57
C ASN A 63 -10.06 22.00 -12.89
N SER A 64 -11.23 21.52 -12.46
CA SER A 64 -12.52 22.14 -12.76
C SER A 64 -13.52 21.92 -11.62
N TYR A 65 -14.14 23.01 -11.17
CA TYR A 65 -15.25 22.91 -10.21
C TYR A 65 -16.42 22.13 -10.81
N GLU A 66 -16.78 22.39 -12.06
CA GLU A 66 -17.91 21.69 -12.70
C GLU A 66 -17.72 20.17 -12.72
N LEU A 67 -16.56 19.72 -13.20
CA LEU A 67 -16.24 18.28 -13.28
C LEU A 67 -16.07 17.64 -11.90
N ALA A 68 -15.43 18.35 -10.95
CA ALA A 68 -15.29 17.87 -9.59
C ALA A 68 -16.66 17.62 -8.96
N PHE A 69 -17.60 18.56 -9.07
CA PHE A 69 -18.94 18.39 -8.54
C PHE A 69 -19.74 17.31 -9.27
N GLU A 70 -19.62 17.17 -10.60
CA GLU A 70 -20.27 16.07 -11.34
C GLU A 70 -19.78 14.69 -10.90
N GLU A 71 -18.47 14.52 -10.65
CA GLU A 71 -17.91 13.26 -10.17
C GLU A 71 -18.37 12.97 -8.73
N LEU A 72 -18.30 13.98 -7.87
CA LEU A 72 -18.74 13.89 -6.48
C LEU A 72 -20.24 13.60 -6.35
N GLU A 73 -21.08 14.13 -7.25
CA GLU A 73 -22.52 13.81 -7.28
C GLU A 73 -22.81 12.38 -7.73
N LYS A 74 -21.98 11.81 -8.62
CA LYS A 74 -22.09 10.41 -9.06
C LYS A 74 -21.66 9.45 -7.95
N GLU A 75 -20.72 9.88 -7.12
CA GLU A 75 -20.36 9.23 -5.86
C GLU A 75 -21.48 9.49 -4.84
N LYS A 76 -22.57 8.72 -4.96
CA LYS A 76 -23.90 8.83 -4.31
C LYS A 76 -23.96 9.36 -2.86
N ASP A 77 -22.88 9.30 -2.11
CA ASP A 77 -22.79 9.63 -0.70
C ASP A 77 -22.25 11.04 -0.38
N PHE A 78 -21.66 11.74 -1.34
CA PHE A 78 -20.85 12.93 -1.04
C PHE A 78 -21.66 14.17 -0.64
N LEU A 79 -22.82 14.41 -1.28
CA LEU A 79 -23.61 15.63 -1.06
C LEU A 79 -24.93 15.42 -0.30
N GLN A 80 -25.23 14.19 0.13
CA GLN A 80 -26.41 13.89 0.96
C GLN A 80 -26.36 14.51 2.36
N VAL A 81 -25.21 15.09 2.75
CA VAL A 81 -25.04 15.82 4.01
C VAL A 81 -25.76 17.19 3.99
N ILE A 82 -26.01 17.76 2.81
CA ILE A 82 -26.73 19.02 2.67
C ILE A 82 -28.15 18.75 2.19
N VAL A 83 -29.13 19.14 3.00
CA VAL A 83 -30.56 18.99 2.67
C VAL A 83 -30.85 19.79 1.40
N LYS A 84 -31.27 19.10 0.33
CA LYS A 84 -32.00 19.74 -0.76
C LYS A 84 -33.38 20.11 -0.22
N GLU A 85 -33.58 21.37 0.15
CA GLU A 85 -34.92 21.85 0.46
C GLU A 85 -35.72 21.90 -0.85
N ASP A 86 -36.49 20.87 -1.13
CA ASP A 86 -37.64 21.02 -2.01
C ASP A 86 -38.60 21.98 -1.30
N SER A 87 -38.67 23.22 -1.82
CA SER A 87 -39.50 24.30 -1.31
C SER A 87 -40.99 24.04 -1.53
N GLN A 88 -41.53 22.97 -0.93
CA GLN A 88 -42.96 22.76 -0.75
C GLN A 88 -43.29 23.06 0.70
N GLN A 89 -44.08 24.11 0.93
CA GLN A 89 -44.63 24.44 2.25
C GLN A 89 -45.42 23.23 2.76
N LEU A 90 -44.82 22.46 3.67
CA LEU A 90 -45.49 21.35 4.33
C LEU A 90 -46.48 21.91 5.37
N PRO A 91 -47.66 21.28 5.52
CA PRO A 91 -48.65 21.72 6.51
C PRO A 91 -48.06 21.63 7.91
N ALA A 92 -48.40 22.59 8.78
CA ALA A 92 -47.97 22.63 10.19
C ALA A 92 -48.69 21.56 11.04
N ASP A 93 -48.51 20.28 10.69
CA ASP A 93 -49.04 19.16 11.45
C ASP A 93 -48.01 18.68 12.47
N GLN A 94 -48.40 18.61 13.75
CA GLN A 94 -47.48 18.25 14.84
C GLN A 94 -46.91 16.83 14.67
N GLN A 95 -47.65 15.94 13.98
CA GLN A 95 -47.18 14.60 13.65
C GLN A 95 -46.06 14.60 12.61
N LEU A 96 -46.08 15.56 11.66
CA LEU A 96 -45.00 15.76 10.69
C LEU A 96 -43.73 16.26 11.39
N SER A 97 -43.84 17.15 12.38
CA SER A 97 -42.68 17.63 13.13
C SER A 97 -41.95 16.53 13.90
N ASN A 98 -42.68 15.57 14.48
CA ASN A 98 -42.07 14.41 15.14
C ASN A 98 -41.36 13.49 14.15
N LEU A 99 -41.99 13.21 13.00
CA LEU A 99 -41.39 12.41 11.94
C LEU A 99 -40.11 13.06 11.39
N PHE A 100 -40.09 14.39 11.26
CA PHE A 100 -38.88 15.13 10.88
C PHE A 100 -37.77 14.99 11.92
N ASN A 101 -38.09 15.07 13.21
CA ASN A 101 -37.11 14.89 14.27
C ASN A 101 -36.55 13.46 14.30
N GLU A 102 -37.39 12.44 14.08
CA GLU A 102 -36.96 11.04 13.96
C GLU A 102 -36.04 10.85 12.74
N LEU A 103 -36.42 11.36 11.57
CA LEU A 103 -35.58 11.35 10.37
C LEU A 103 -34.25 12.08 10.58
N HIS A 104 -34.27 13.22 11.27
CA HIS A 104 -33.05 13.97 11.54
C HIS A 104 -32.10 13.21 12.47
N ASN A 105 -32.65 12.52 13.48
CA ASN A 105 -31.87 11.66 14.37
C ASN A 105 -31.31 10.44 13.63
N GLU A 106 -32.10 9.82 12.76
CA GLU A 106 -31.67 8.67 11.96
C GLU A 106 -30.58 9.06 10.96
N ILE A 107 -30.71 10.23 10.31
CA ILE A 107 -29.68 10.81 9.46
C ILE A 107 -28.40 11.08 10.25
N ASN A 108 -28.50 11.62 11.46
CA ASN A 108 -27.33 11.87 12.32
C ASN A 108 -26.65 10.56 12.74
N GLN A 109 -27.42 9.53 13.08
CA GLN A 109 -26.87 8.21 13.39
C GLN A 109 -26.17 7.61 12.16
N MET A 110 -26.77 7.70 10.98
CA MET A 110 -26.13 7.25 9.74
C MET A 110 -24.83 8.01 9.43
N ARG A 111 -24.72 9.29 9.82
CA ARG A 111 -23.48 10.08 9.70
C ARG A 111 -22.40 9.58 10.64
N GLU A 112 -22.73 9.29 11.89
CA GLU A 112 -21.79 8.71 12.85
C GLU A 112 -21.29 7.34 12.38
N GLU A 113 -22.21 6.48 11.92
CA GLU A 113 -21.87 5.16 11.36
C GLU A 113 -20.94 5.30 10.15
N ARG A 114 -21.21 6.27 9.27
CA ARG A 114 -20.37 6.56 8.09
C ARG A 114 -18.98 7.06 8.49
N GLN A 115 -18.87 7.92 9.50
CA GLN A 115 -17.58 8.40 9.99
C GLN A 115 -16.72 7.25 10.53
N ILE A 116 -17.35 6.35 11.30
CA ILE A 116 -16.69 5.14 11.81
C ILE A 116 -16.25 4.25 10.65
N LEU A 117 -17.11 4.03 9.64
CA LEU A 117 -16.76 3.26 8.45
C LEU A 117 -15.59 3.88 7.69
N GLY A 118 -15.54 5.21 7.56
CA GLY A 118 -14.42 5.93 6.96
C GLY A 118 -13.09 5.63 7.68
N GLN A 119 -13.10 5.70 9.02
CA GLN A 119 -11.93 5.34 9.84
C GLN A 119 -11.53 3.88 9.67
N MET A 120 -12.50 2.95 9.60
CA MET A 120 -12.23 1.53 9.36
C MET A 120 -11.59 1.31 7.97
N VAL A 121 -12.08 2.00 6.93
CA VAL A 121 -11.50 1.91 5.58
C VAL A 121 -10.06 2.42 5.56
N THR A 122 -9.76 3.54 6.22
CA THR A 122 -8.38 4.02 6.37
C THR A 122 -7.50 2.99 7.07
N GLN A 123 -7.99 2.35 8.15
CA GLN A 123 -7.26 1.31 8.86
C GLN A 123 -7.02 0.08 7.97
N VAL A 124 -8.00 -0.35 7.17
CA VAL A 124 -7.85 -1.46 6.22
C VAL A 124 -6.80 -1.13 5.15
N HIS A 125 -6.78 0.09 4.62
CA HIS A 125 -5.76 0.51 3.67
C HIS A 125 -4.35 0.48 4.28
N GLN A 126 -4.18 0.97 5.51
CA GLN A 126 -2.90 0.89 6.22
C GLN A 126 -2.45 -0.57 6.43
N GLN A 127 -3.38 -1.46 6.78
CA GLN A 127 -3.09 -2.89 6.91
C GLN A 127 -2.70 -3.53 5.58
N GLN A 128 -3.38 -3.16 4.48
CA GLN A 128 -3.07 -3.65 3.14
C GLN A 128 -1.68 -3.19 2.68
N GLU A 129 -1.30 -1.94 2.96
CA GLU A 129 0.03 -1.42 2.66
C GLU A 129 1.11 -2.17 3.47
N ALA A 130 0.89 -2.34 4.78
CA ALA A 130 1.81 -3.08 5.63
C ALA A 130 1.99 -4.54 5.18
N LEU A 131 0.89 -5.20 4.75
CA LEU A 131 0.94 -6.55 4.18
C LEU A 131 1.71 -6.58 2.86
N SER A 132 1.54 -5.59 1.99
CA SER A 132 2.30 -5.49 0.74
C SER A 132 3.80 -5.33 1.00
N GLN A 133 4.18 -4.47 1.95
CA GLN A 133 5.58 -4.30 2.36
C GLN A 133 6.17 -5.60 2.93
N LEU A 134 5.40 -6.32 3.75
CA LEU A 134 5.83 -7.60 4.31
C LEU A 134 5.99 -8.67 3.22
N HIS A 135 5.08 -8.70 2.24
CA HIS A 135 5.17 -9.59 1.08
C HIS A 135 6.46 -9.34 0.29
N ASN A 136 6.75 -8.08 -0.04
CA ASN A 136 7.98 -7.71 -0.77
C ASN A 136 9.24 -8.13 0.00
N LYS A 137 9.25 -7.93 1.32
CA LYS A 137 10.37 -8.33 2.17
C LYS A 137 10.58 -9.85 2.19
N LEU A 138 9.49 -10.63 2.25
CA LEU A 138 9.57 -12.09 2.15
C LEU A 138 10.06 -12.54 0.78
N GLU A 139 9.62 -11.88 -0.29
CA GLU A 139 10.07 -12.19 -1.65
C GLU A 139 11.57 -11.94 -1.82
N GLU A 140 12.09 -10.81 -1.33
CA GLU A 140 13.52 -10.52 -1.32
C GLU A 140 14.31 -11.55 -0.51
N GLN A 141 13.84 -11.92 0.68
CA GLN A 141 14.48 -12.96 1.49
C GLN A 141 14.48 -14.32 0.79
N LEU A 142 13.39 -14.69 0.13
CA LEU A 142 13.32 -15.93 -0.64
C LEU A 142 14.28 -15.91 -1.83
N LYS A 143 14.39 -14.80 -2.56
CA LYS A 143 15.37 -14.64 -3.65
C LYS A 143 16.81 -14.77 -3.14
N SER A 144 17.13 -14.09 -2.05
CA SER A 144 18.45 -14.17 -1.40
C SER A 144 18.79 -15.59 -0.95
N ASN A 145 17.83 -16.30 -0.35
CA ASN A 145 18.02 -17.68 0.09
C ASN A 145 18.17 -18.63 -1.08
N SER A 146 17.38 -18.45 -2.14
CA SER A 146 17.49 -19.24 -3.38
C SER A 146 18.88 -19.09 -3.99
N ALA A 147 19.36 -17.85 -4.14
CA ALA A 147 20.70 -17.58 -4.65
C ALA A 147 21.79 -18.18 -3.76
N SER A 148 21.63 -18.14 -2.44
CA SER A 148 22.58 -18.75 -1.50
C SER A 148 22.60 -20.27 -1.62
N MET A 149 21.44 -20.91 -1.79
CA MET A 149 21.32 -22.35 -2.00
C MET A 149 21.93 -22.79 -3.33
N GLU A 150 21.73 -22.02 -4.41
CA GLU A 150 22.38 -22.27 -5.69
C GLU A 150 23.90 -22.16 -5.57
N ALA A 151 24.41 -21.13 -4.91
CA ALA A 151 25.85 -20.96 -4.66
C ALA A 151 26.43 -22.12 -3.84
N LEU A 152 25.72 -22.59 -2.80
CA LEU A 152 26.14 -23.75 -2.01
C LEU A 152 26.15 -25.04 -2.83
N THR A 153 25.14 -25.22 -3.69
CA THR A 153 25.04 -26.40 -4.57
C THR A 153 26.20 -26.41 -5.58
N GLU A 154 26.51 -25.27 -6.17
CA GLU A 154 27.62 -25.14 -7.11
C GLU A 154 28.98 -25.33 -6.40
N ALA A 155 29.16 -24.76 -5.22
CA ALA A 155 30.37 -24.97 -4.41
C ALA A 155 30.55 -26.45 -4.04
N GLN A 156 29.48 -27.15 -3.68
CA GLN A 156 29.50 -28.59 -3.37
C GLN A 156 29.86 -29.42 -4.61
N LYS A 157 29.32 -29.05 -5.78
CA LYS A 157 29.66 -29.70 -7.06
C LYS A 157 31.14 -29.53 -7.38
N GLN A 158 31.66 -28.31 -7.30
CA GLN A 158 33.08 -28.02 -7.52
C GLN A 158 33.98 -28.77 -6.54
N GLN A 159 33.60 -28.85 -5.26
CA GLN A 159 34.32 -29.62 -4.26
C GLN A 159 34.34 -31.12 -4.60
N THR A 160 33.21 -31.67 -5.05
CA THR A 160 33.10 -33.09 -5.46
C THR A 160 33.98 -33.39 -6.68
N GLU A 161 33.99 -32.49 -7.67
CA GLU A 161 34.86 -32.60 -8.84
C GLU A 161 36.35 -32.53 -8.44
N GLN A 162 36.72 -31.60 -7.56
CA GLN A 162 38.09 -31.49 -7.04
C GLN A 162 38.52 -32.75 -6.26
N LEU A 163 37.66 -33.30 -5.43
CA LEU A 163 37.92 -34.56 -4.73
C LEU A 163 38.11 -35.72 -5.72
N GLY A 164 37.28 -35.81 -6.75
CA GLY A 164 37.41 -36.81 -7.80
C GLY A 164 38.73 -36.70 -8.59
N THR A 165 39.16 -35.49 -8.92
CA THR A 165 40.48 -35.28 -9.57
C THR A 165 41.65 -35.64 -8.66
N THR A 166 41.56 -35.27 -7.38
CA THR A 166 42.58 -35.61 -6.37
C THR A 166 42.68 -37.12 -6.18
N GLN A 167 41.54 -37.81 -6.09
CA GLN A 167 41.50 -39.27 -5.98
C GLN A 167 42.16 -39.95 -7.18
N LYS A 168 41.81 -39.53 -8.41
CA LYS A 168 42.46 -40.05 -9.64
C LYS A 168 43.97 -39.82 -9.63
N HIS A 169 44.43 -38.67 -9.14
CA HIS A 169 45.86 -38.37 -9.05
C HIS A 169 46.57 -39.31 -8.05
N ILE A 170 45.97 -39.54 -6.87
CA ILE A 170 46.49 -40.47 -5.87
C ILE A 170 46.56 -41.90 -6.43
N GLU A 171 45.49 -42.36 -7.08
CA GLU A 171 45.43 -43.70 -7.70
C GLU A 171 46.54 -43.87 -8.74
N SER A 172 46.73 -42.89 -9.63
CA SER A 172 47.80 -42.88 -10.62
C SER A 172 49.20 -42.91 -9.98
N GLN A 173 49.43 -42.15 -8.90
CA GLN A 173 50.70 -42.19 -8.17
C GLN A 173 50.95 -43.56 -7.53
N ILE A 174 49.93 -44.18 -6.92
CA ILE A 174 50.03 -45.52 -6.32
C ILE A 174 50.37 -46.55 -7.39
N GLU A 175 49.72 -46.51 -8.55
CA GLU A 175 50.03 -47.40 -9.68
C GLU A 175 51.46 -47.21 -10.18
N GLY A 176 51.91 -45.96 -10.34
CA GLY A 176 53.29 -45.64 -10.71
C GLY A 176 54.31 -46.19 -9.72
N GLN A 177 54.06 -46.05 -8.40
CA GLN A 177 54.92 -46.61 -7.37
C GLN A 177 54.95 -48.14 -7.38
N LYS A 178 53.80 -48.81 -7.58
CA LYS A 178 53.74 -50.27 -7.74
C LYS A 178 54.54 -50.75 -8.95
N ALA A 179 54.44 -50.06 -10.07
CA ALA A 179 55.19 -50.38 -11.29
C ALA A 179 56.71 -50.22 -11.09
N LEU A 180 57.14 -49.17 -10.39
CA LEU A 180 58.54 -48.97 -10.01
C LEU A 180 59.03 -50.08 -9.07
N ALA A 181 58.27 -50.42 -8.04
CA ALA A 181 58.61 -51.50 -7.10
C ALA A 181 58.78 -52.85 -7.82
N HIS A 182 57.87 -53.21 -8.72
CA HIS A 182 58.00 -54.42 -9.54
C HIS A 182 59.23 -54.39 -10.46
N THR A 183 59.57 -53.22 -11.00
CA THR A 183 60.75 -53.08 -11.87
C THR A 183 62.05 -53.25 -11.08
N ILE A 184 62.11 -52.68 -9.87
CA ILE A 184 63.25 -52.84 -8.95
C ILE A 184 63.39 -54.32 -8.56
N GLU A 185 62.32 -54.97 -8.10
CA GLU A 185 62.33 -56.39 -7.71
C GLU A 185 62.79 -57.29 -8.87
N ARG A 186 62.34 -57.00 -10.11
CA ARG A 186 62.74 -57.75 -11.30
C ARG A 186 64.22 -57.55 -11.64
N ASN A 187 64.72 -56.32 -11.50
CA ASN A 187 66.12 -56.01 -11.75
C ASN A 187 67.04 -56.61 -10.67
N GLU A 188 66.62 -56.64 -9.41
CA GLU A 188 67.33 -57.34 -8.34
C GLU A 188 67.39 -58.84 -8.59
N LYS A 189 66.26 -59.48 -8.97
CA LYS A 189 66.24 -60.91 -9.33
C LYS A 189 67.15 -61.21 -10.52
N LYS A 190 67.18 -60.36 -11.55
CA LYS A 190 68.11 -60.50 -12.68
C LYS A 190 69.56 -60.35 -12.25
N GLY A 191 69.88 -59.32 -11.46
CA GLY A 191 71.23 -59.09 -10.95
C GLY A 191 71.72 -60.19 -10.00
N PHE A 192 70.81 -60.80 -9.24
CA PHE A 192 71.09 -61.96 -8.40
C PHE A 192 71.38 -63.21 -9.24
N LEU A 193 70.54 -63.53 -10.22
CA LEU A 193 70.75 -64.66 -11.13
C LEU A 193 72.04 -64.52 -11.94
N GLN A 194 72.38 -63.30 -12.38
CA GLN A 194 73.63 -63.04 -13.10
C GLN A 194 74.87 -63.24 -12.22
N ARG A 195 74.79 -62.95 -10.91
CA ARG A 195 75.88 -63.26 -9.96
C ARG A 195 76.01 -64.74 -9.65
N LEU A 196 74.93 -65.51 -9.73
CA LEU A 196 74.92 -66.95 -9.44
C LEU A 196 75.34 -67.82 -10.64
N PHE A 197 75.05 -67.39 -11.87
CA PHE A 197 75.18 -68.22 -13.06
C PHE A 197 75.95 -67.57 -14.22
N GLY A 198 76.42 -66.33 -14.08
CA GLY A 198 77.08 -65.56 -15.14
C GLY A 198 78.58 -65.34 -14.91
N GLY A 199 79.31 -66.40 -14.54
CA GLY A 199 80.78 -66.45 -14.53
C GLY A 199 81.30 -67.34 -15.65
#